data_AF-X1QM94-F1
#
_entry.id   AF-X1QM94-F1
#
_cell.length_a   1.000
_cell.length_b   1.000
_cell.length_c   1.000
_cell.angle_alpha   90.00
_cell.angle_beta   90.00
_cell.angle_gamma   90.00
#
_symmetry.space_group_name_H-M   'P 1'
#
loop_
_entity.id
_entity.type
_entity.pdbx_description
1 polymer ?
#
loop_
_entity_poly.entity_id
_entity_poly.type
_entity_poly.pdbx_seq_one_letter_code
_entity_poly.pdbx_strand_id
1 'polypeptide(L)'
;MQVQAIQDEMNALIYEEAVQKACDAKDRELLSIIIAQPKAHHFDFLTGKTEWKVRGKWKRPDDGFDIERNVQLDVEFKDAADECVGKRLIELLKAY
;
A
#
# COMPACT_ATOMS: atom_id res chain seq x y z
N MET A 1 -6.85 -12.08 10.84
CA MET A 1 -5.47 -11.92 11.32
C MET A 1 -5.42 -10.77 12.32
N GLN A 2 -4.50 -10.75 13.28
CA GLN A 2 -4.33 -9.55 14.11
C GLN A 2 -3.69 -8.43 13.27
N VAL A 3 -4.04 -7.17 13.52
CA VAL A 3 -3.54 -6.01 12.77
C VAL A 3 -2.02 -5.99 12.68
N GLN A 4 -1.32 -6.25 13.79
CA GLN A 4 0.15 -6.30 13.81
C GLN A 4 0.72 -7.36 12.86
N ALA A 5 0.11 -8.54 12.80
CA ALA A 5 0.54 -9.61 11.89
C ALA A 5 0.39 -9.22 10.42
N ILE A 6 -0.63 -8.43 10.07
CA ILE A 6 -0.79 -7.90 8.71
C ILE A 6 0.35 -6.91 8.39
N GLN A 7 0.62 -5.99 9.32
CA GLN A 7 1.66 -4.97 9.15
C GLN A 7 3.05 -5.59 9.03
N ASP A 8 3.36 -6.58 9.87
CA ASP A 8 4.63 -7.30 9.86
C ASP A 8 4.80 -8.08 8.55
N GLU A 9 3.76 -8.79 8.10
CA GLU A 9 3.82 -9.55 6.84
C GLU A 9 3.99 -8.62 5.62
N MET A 10 3.29 -7.48 5.60
CA MET A 10 3.48 -6.48 4.54
C MET A 10 4.92 -5.96 4.51
N ASN A 11 5.49 -5.60 5.66
CA ASN A 11 6.87 -5.11 5.73
C ASN A 11 7.88 -6.20 5.35
N ALA A 12 7.64 -7.46 5.71
CA ALA A 12 8.48 -8.58 5.31
C ALA A 12 8.48 -8.76 3.79
N LEU A 13 7.30 -8.76 3.16
CA LEU A 13 7.15 -8.85 1.71
C LEU A 13 7.86 -7.71 0.97
N ILE A 14 7.75 -6.48 1.49
CA ILE A 14 8.27 -5.27 0.83
C ILE A 14 9.78 -5.12 1.04
N TYR A 15 10.29 -5.39 2.25
CA TYR A 15 11.63 -4.97 2.66
C TYR A 15 12.60 -6.10 3.01
N GLU A 16 12.13 -7.31 3.34
CA GLU A 16 13.05 -8.39 3.76
C GLU A 16 13.64 -9.15 2.58
N GLU A 17 14.97 -9.11 2.46
CA GLU A 17 15.71 -9.76 1.37
C GLU A 17 15.47 -11.27 1.30
N ALA A 18 15.31 -11.94 2.44
CA ALA A 18 15.06 -13.37 2.49
C ALA A 18 13.71 -13.73 1.87
N VAL A 19 12.66 -12.94 2.13
CA VAL A 19 11.32 -13.13 1.56
C VAL A 19 11.33 -12.82 0.08
N GLN A 20 11.94 -11.70 -0.33
CA GLN A 20 12.08 -11.35 -1.75
C GLN A 20 12.79 -12.43 -2.57
N LYS A 21 13.86 -13.02 -2.03
CA LYS A 21 14.57 -14.15 -2.67
C LYS A 21 13.71 -15.39 -2.77
N ALA A 22 12.95 -15.72 -1.73
CA ALA A 22 12.05 -16.87 -1.73
C ALA A 22 10.93 -16.73 -2.78
N CYS A 23 10.50 -15.50 -3.06
CA CYS A 23 9.52 -15.17 -4.08
C CYS A 23 10.10 -15.04 -5.50
N ASP A 24 11.42 -15.18 -5.70
CA ASP A 24 12.12 -14.82 -6.94
C ASP A 24 11.81 -13.40 -7.44
N ALA A 25 11.58 -12.47 -6.51
CA ALA A 25 11.15 -11.11 -6.81
C ALA A 25 12.30 -10.24 -7.33
N LYS A 26 12.27 -9.89 -8.62
CA LYS A 26 13.32 -9.17 -9.34
C LYS A 26 12.84 -7.90 -10.01
N ASP A 27 11.58 -7.86 -10.44
CA ASP A 27 10.99 -6.75 -11.15
C ASP A 27 10.61 -5.65 -10.16
N ARG A 28 10.79 -4.39 -10.55
CA ARG A 28 10.44 -3.26 -9.69
C ARG A 28 9.01 -2.84 -9.95
N GLU A 29 8.23 -2.79 -8.88
CA GLU A 29 6.82 -2.44 -8.90
C GLU A 29 6.52 -1.29 -7.94
N LEU A 30 5.40 -0.62 -8.17
CA LEU A 30 4.94 0.51 -7.37
C LEU A 30 3.52 0.28 -6.85
N LEU A 31 3.38 0.27 -5.53
CA LEU A 31 2.08 0.29 -4.86
C LEU A 31 1.73 1.74 -4.47
N SER A 32 0.68 2.29 -5.08
CA SER A 32 0.14 3.61 -4.72
C SER A 32 -1.15 3.46 -3.91
N ILE A 33 -1.15 4.01 -2.69
CA ILE A 33 -2.29 4.00 -1.77
C ILE A 33 -2.80 5.43 -1.61
N ILE A 34 -4.05 5.70 -2.03
CA ILE A 34 -4.69 7.01 -1.87
C ILE A 34 -5.66 6.95 -0.68
N ILE A 35 -5.45 7.80 0.31
CA ILE A 35 -6.22 7.83 1.55
C ILE A 35 -6.55 9.25 1.97
N ALA A 36 -7.66 9.42 2.69
CA ALA A 36 -7.98 10.70 3.31
C ALA A 36 -6.91 11.09 4.33
N GLN A 37 -6.45 12.34 4.31
CA GLN A 37 -5.36 12.83 5.15
C GLN A 37 -5.52 12.48 6.65
N PRO A 38 -6.72 12.59 7.28
CA PRO A 38 -6.88 12.24 8.69
C PRO A 38 -6.59 10.77 9.02
N LYS A 39 -6.68 9.88 8.03
CA LYS A 39 -6.47 8.43 8.17
C LYS A 39 -5.05 7.99 7.80
N ALA A 40 -4.18 8.92 7.38
CA ALA A 40 -2.83 8.58 6.93
C ALA A 40 -1.99 7.84 7.97
N HIS A 41 -2.19 8.17 9.25
CA HIS A 41 -1.47 7.58 10.39
C HIS A 41 -1.68 6.06 10.54
N HIS A 42 -2.75 5.49 9.97
CA HIS A 42 -2.94 4.03 9.96
C HIS A 42 -1.84 3.30 9.19
N PHE A 43 -1.16 3.98 8.26
CA PHE A 43 -0.12 3.41 7.42
C PHE A 43 1.30 3.77 7.86
N ASP A 44 1.50 4.28 9.08
CA ASP A 44 2.83 4.68 9.59
C ASP A 44 3.79 3.50 9.76
N PHE A 45 3.28 2.26 9.74
CA PHE A 45 4.09 1.05 9.76
C PHE A 45 4.89 0.83 8.45
N LEU A 46 4.48 1.44 7.32
CA LEU A 46 5.19 1.36 6.04
C LEU A 46 6.37 2.34 6.05
N THR A 47 7.54 1.86 6.46
CA THR A 47 8.71 2.71 6.76
C THR A 47 9.43 3.25 5.52
N GLY A 48 9.31 2.59 4.37
CA GLY A 48 9.95 2.98 3.10
C GLY A 48 9.02 3.68 2.11
N LYS A 49 7.91 4.28 2.57
CA LYS A 49 6.94 4.96 1.70
C LYS A 49 7.38 6.39 1.36
N THR A 50 7.06 6.85 0.16
CA THR A 50 7.08 8.28 -0.21
C THR A 50 5.68 8.86 -0.04
N GLU A 51 5.57 10.01 0.62
CA GLU A 51 4.29 10.67 0.88
C GLU A 51 4.07 11.89 -0.03
N TRP A 52 2.93 11.94 -0.70
CA TRP A 52 2.49 13.07 -1.52
C TRP A 52 1.17 13.64 -1.01
N LYS A 53 1.12 14.96 -0.84
CA LYS A 53 -0.15 15.66 -0.57
C LYS A 53 -0.91 15.81 -1.88
N VAL A 54 -2.11 15.25 -1.94
CA VAL A 54 -2.94 15.24 -3.14
C VAL A 54 -4.35 15.75 -2.83
N ARG A 55 -5.02 16.34 -3.82
CA ARG A 55 -6.45 16.68 -3.73
C ARG A 55 -7.24 15.67 -4.53
N GLY A 56 -8.17 14.99 -3.88
CA GLY A 56 -9.11 14.09 -4.54
C GLY A 56 -10.45 14.76 -4.75
N LYS A 57 -11.18 14.29 -5.76
CA LYS A 57 -12.62 14.52 -5.88
C LYS A 57 -13.32 13.18 -5.71
N TRP A 58 -14.10 13.03 -4.66
CA TRP A 58 -14.93 11.84 -4.47
C TRP A 58 -16.32 12.11 -5.01
N LYS A 59 -16.84 11.18 -5.82
CA LYS A 59 -18.20 11.27 -6.33
C LYS A 59 -19.18 10.96 -5.20
N ARG A 60 -20.17 11.81 -5.01
CA ARG A 60 -21.26 11.60 -4.06
C ARG A 60 -22.42 10.82 -4.70
N PRO A 61 -23.29 10.18 -3.90
CA PRO A 61 -24.46 9.46 -4.42
C PRO A 61 -25.48 10.34 -5.17
N ASP A 62 -25.47 11.65 -4.93
CA ASP A 62 -26.35 12.65 -5.56
C ASP A 62 -25.73 13.30 -6.81
N ASP A 63 -24.77 12.63 -7.45
CA ASP A 63 -23.96 13.13 -8.59
C ASP A 63 -23.13 14.40 -8.28
N GLY A 64 -23.02 14.79 -7.00
CA GLY A 64 -22.11 15.83 -6.52
C GLY A 64 -20.66 15.37 -6.37
N PHE A 65 -19.77 16.29 -5.96
CA PHE A 65 -18.37 15.98 -5.66
C PHE A 65 -17.93 16.59 -4.33
N ASP A 66 -17.20 15.82 -3.53
CA ASP A 66 -16.43 16.34 -2.39
C ASP A 66 -14.99 16.56 -2.78
N ILE A 67 -14.46 17.76 -2.47
CA ILE A 67 -13.03 18.03 -2.55
C ILE A 67 -12.43 17.59 -1.22
N GLU A 68 -11.71 16.48 -1.24
CA GLU A 68 -11.09 15.89 -0.05
C GLU A 68 -9.59 16.13 -0.06
N ARG A 69 -9.04 16.39 1.14
CA ARG A 69 -7.59 16.39 1.33
C ARG A 69 -7.13 14.96 1.46
N ASN A 70 -6.36 14.50 0.49
CA ASN A 70 -5.86 13.15 0.44
C ASN A 70 -4.34 13.15 0.57
N VAL A 71 -3.82 11.98 0.91
CA VAL A 71 -2.42 11.64 0.88
C VAL A 71 -2.27 10.43 -0.03
N GLN A 72 -1.30 10.48 -0.93
CA GLN A 72 -0.86 9.33 -1.70
C GLN A 72 0.43 8.82 -1.08
N LEU A 73 0.44 7.53 -0.73
CA LEU A 73 1.61 6.81 -0.26
C LEU A 73 2.09 5.91 -1.39
N ASP A 74 3.32 6.13 -1.83
CA ASP A 74 3.97 5.36 -2.87
C ASP A 74 5.02 4.45 -2.24
N VAL A 75 4.89 3.14 -2.47
CA VAL A 75 5.81 2.14 -1.94
C VAL A 75 6.38 1.33 -3.10
N GLU A 76 7.67 1.50 -3.33
CA GLU A 76 8.41 0.65 -4.27
C GLU A 76 8.74 -0.69 -3.62
N PHE A 77 8.54 -1.77 -4.38
CA PHE A 77 8.87 -3.12 -3.94
C PHE A 77 9.36 -3.96 -5.12
N LYS A 78 9.85 -5.16 -4.83
CA LYS A 78 10.17 -6.15 -5.86
C LYS A 78 9.08 -7.18 -5.97
N ASP A 79 8.79 -7.60 -7.19
CA ASP A 79 7.88 -8.71 -7.47
C ASP A 79 8.48 -9.70 -8.46
N ALA A 80 7.84 -10.87 -8.57
CA ALA A 80 8.09 -11.84 -9.61
C ALA A 80 7.15 -11.60 -10.81
N ALA A 81 7.49 -12.16 -11.96
CA ALA A 81 6.72 -12.02 -13.20
C ALA A 81 5.26 -12.52 -13.10
N ASP A 82 4.93 -13.34 -12.09
CA ASP A 82 3.58 -13.81 -11.81
C ASP A 82 2.83 -12.97 -10.77
N GLU A 83 3.41 -11.84 -10.34
CA GLU A 83 2.88 -10.88 -9.38
C GLU A 83 2.59 -11.48 -7.98
N CYS A 84 3.39 -12.46 -7.55
CA CYS A 84 3.13 -13.16 -6.29
C CYS A 84 3.15 -12.24 -5.05
N VAL A 85 4.05 -11.24 -5.01
CA VAL A 85 4.16 -10.29 -3.89
C VAL A 85 3.03 -9.28 -3.95
N GLY A 86 2.79 -8.67 -5.11
CA GLY A 86 1.76 -7.66 -5.33
C GLY A 86 0.37 -8.19 -5.01
N LYS A 87 0.02 -9.40 -5.48
CA LYS A 87 -1.25 -10.05 -5.15
C LYS A 87 -1.42 -10.24 -3.66
N ARG A 88 -0.35 -10.67 -2.96
CA ARG A 88 -0.39 -10.88 -1.51
C ARG A 88 -0.56 -9.56 -0.74
N LEU A 89 0.13 -8.50 -1.15
CA LEU A 89 -0.03 -7.16 -0.56
C LEU A 89 -1.48 -6.66 -0.68
N ILE A 90 -2.13 -6.89 -1.83
CA ILE A 90 -3.54 -6.52 -2.04
C ILE A 90 -4.48 -7.31 -1.14
N GLU A 91 -4.24 -8.61 -0.93
CA GLU A 91 -5.03 -9.43 0.01
C GLU A 91 -4.90 -8.93 1.45
N LEU A 92 -3.67 -8.62 1.87
CA LEU A 92 -3.37 -8.10 3.20
C LEU A 92 -4.05 -6.75 3.43
N LEU A 93 -4.00 -5.85 2.45
CA LEU A 93 -4.68 -4.54 2.50
C LEU A 93 -6.20 -4.66 2.57
N LYS A 94 -6.81 -5.68 1.95
CA LYS A 94 -8.26 -5.93 2.06
C LYS A 94 -8.66 -6.46 3.44
N ALA A 95 -7.73 -7.12 4.13
CA ALA A 95 -7.95 -7.68 5.45
C ALA A 95 -7.61 -6.71 6.60
N TYR A 96 -6.95 -5.59 6.28
CA TYR A 96 -6.58 -4.50 7.19
C TYR A 96 -7.72 -3.49 7.34
#